data_AF-A0A1A8I2D8-F1
#
_entry.id   AF-A0A1A8I2D8-F1
#
_cell.length_a   1.000
_cell.length_b   1.000
_cell.length_c   1.000
_cell.angle_alpha   90.00
_cell.angle_beta   90.00
_cell.angle_gamma   90.00
#
_symmetry.space_group_name_H-M   'P 1'
#
loop_
_entity.id
_entity.type
_entity.pdbx_description
1 polymer ?
#
loop_
_entity_poly.entity_id
_entity_poly.type
_entity_poly.pdbx_seq_one_letter_code
_entity_poly.pdbx_strand_id
1 'polypeptide(L)'
;RHFKLQKHTGVQLELIENHQGLTPLKLAAKLGKIGMFRHMLTREFMDEEARPLSRKFTEWVYGPVHSSLYDMSSIDTDENNSVLEIIVFGSQIPNRPEMLRIEPLRSLL
;
A
#
# COMPACT_ATOMS: atom_id res chain seq x y z
N ARG A 1 15.50 -5.14 19.66
CA ARG A 1 15.45 -3.77 20.21
C ARG A 1 14.57 -2.97 19.26
N HIS A 2 13.32 -2.69 19.65
CA HIS A 2 12.43 -1.88 18.82
C HIS A 2 12.88 -0.43 18.93
N PHE A 3 13.10 0.22 17.78
CA PHE A 3 13.40 1.66 17.74
C PHE A 3 12.12 2.40 18.16
N LYS A 4 12.18 3.11 19.29
CA LYS A 4 11.07 3.95 19.76
C LYS A 4 10.82 5.06 18.73
N LEU A 5 9.60 5.17 18.23
CA LEU A 5 9.22 6.27 17.35
C LEU A 5 9.03 7.50 18.24
N GLN A 6 9.98 8.43 18.18
CA GLN A 6 9.84 9.68 18.93
C GLN A 6 8.60 10.42 18.43
N LYS A 7 7.68 10.67 19.37
CA LYS A 7 6.48 11.47 19.18
C LYS A 7 6.88 12.93 18.99
N HIS A 8 7.33 13.30 17.78
CA HIS A 8 7.33 14.62 17.15
C HIS A 8 8.34 14.65 15.98
N THR A 9 7.86 14.64 14.71
CA THR A 9 8.37 15.38 13.52
C THR A 9 7.95 14.73 12.18
N GLY A 10 6.74 15.09 11.72
CA GLY A 10 6.44 15.65 10.39
C GLY A 10 6.76 14.95 9.06
N VAL A 11 7.53 13.85 8.99
CA VAL A 11 7.95 13.29 7.70
C VAL A 11 7.37 11.89 7.48
N GLN A 12 6.41 11.79 6.56
CA GLN A 12 5.89 10.51 6.07
C GLN A 12 6.81 9.98 4.97
N LEU A 13 7.70 9.05 5.32
CA LEU A 13 8.69 8.48 4.39
C LEU A 13 8.06 7.87 3.14
N GLU A 14 6.82 7.38 3.25
CA GLU A 14 6.10 6.73 2.16
C GLU A 14 5.57 7.69 1.11
N LEU A 15 5.45 8.96 1.45
CA LEU A 15 5.05 10.01 0.53
C LEU A 15 6.25 10.66 -0.17
N ILE A 16 7.48 10.29 0.18
CA ILE A 16 8.67 10.86 -0.46
C ILE A 16 8.78 10.27 -1.87
N GLU A 17 8.75 11.16 -2.85
CA GLU A 17 8.88 10.80 -4.26
C GLU A 17 10.34 10.82 -4.73
N ASN A 18 10.64 10.00 -5.73
CA ASN A 18 11.89 10.08 -6.47
C ASN A 18 11.85 11.18 -7.55
N HIS A 19 12.94 11.38 -8.31
CA HIS A 19 12.99 12.34 -9.43
C HIS A 19 12.00 12.06 -10.57
N GLN A 20 11.29 10.93 -10.54
CA GLN A 20 10.24 10.56 -11.50
C GLN A 20 8.83 10.78 -10.95
N GLY A 21 8.68 11.38 -9.75
CA GLY A 21 7.37 11.56 -9.10
C GLY A 21 6.74 10.25 -8.62
N LEU A 22 7.55 9.24 -8.27
CA LEU A 22 7.08 7.94 -7.80
C LEU A 22 7.41 7.76 -6.31
N THR A 23 6.38 7.51 -5.52
CA THR A 23 6.52 6.99 -4.15
C THR A 23 7.05 5.55 -4.16
N PRO A 24 7.55 5.02 -3.02
CA PRO A 24 7.99 3.63 -2.94
C PRO A 24 6.92 2.62 -3.36
N LEU A 25 5.65 2.89 -3.06
CA LEU A 25 4.53 2.05 -3.47
C LEU A 25 4.31 2.09 -5.00
N LYS A 26 4.28 3.28 -5.60
CA LYS A 26 4.17 3.46 -7.05
C LYS A 26 5.37 2.83 -7.78
N LEU A 27 6.57 2.91 -7.21
CA LEU A 27 7.78 2.30 -7.74
C LEU A 27 7.74 0.77 -7.67
N ALA A 28 7.26 0.20 -6.56
CA ALA A 28 7.05 -1.24 -6.41
C ALA A 28 6.07 -1.76 -7.48
N ALA A 29 5.02 -0.99 -7.74
CA ALA A 29 4.03 -1.29 -8.75
C ALA A 29 4.64 -1.25 -10.17
N LYS A 30 5.32 -0.15 -10.51
CA LYS A 30 5.97 0.04 -11.81
C LYS A 30 7.03 -1.01 -12.13
N LEU A 31 7.76 -1.49 -11.12
CA LEU A 31 8.80 -2.50 -11.28
C LEU A 31 8.29 -3.95 -11.18
N GLY A 32 6.99 -4.16 -10.92
CA GLY A 32 6.40 -5.49 -10.77
C GLY A 32 6.93 -6.27 -9.56
N LYS A 33 7.33 -5.58 -8.48
CA LYS A 33 7.89 -6.20 -7.26
C LYS A 33 6.77 -6.70 -6.34
N ILE A 34 6.11 -7.79 -6.74
CA ILE A 34 4.91 -8.35 -6.08
C ILE A 34 5.05 -8.51 -4.56
N GLY A 35 6.14 -9.14 -4.09
CA GLY A 35 6.28 -9.43 -2.66
C GLY A 35 6.30 -8.16 -1.81
N MET A 36 7.05 -7.15 -2.25
CA MET A 36 7.13 -5.85 -1.58
C MET A 36 5.82 -5.07 -1.72
N PHE A 37 5.24 -5.07 -2.92
CA PHE A 37 3.96 -4.43 -3.20
C PHE A 37 2.84 -4.97 -2.31
N ARG A 38 2.67 -6.29 -2.25
CA ARG A 38 1.71 -6.95 -1.36
C ARG A 38 1.95 -6.59 0.10
N HIS A 39 3.20 -6.65 0.55
CA HIS A 39 3.53 -6.34 1.94
C HIS A 39 3.16 -4.91 2.31
N MET A 40 3.42 -3.93 1.44
CA MET A 40 3.05 -2.52 1.67
C MET A 40 1.53 -2.34 1.75
N LEU A 41 0.76 -2.98 0.86
CA LEU A 41 -0.70 -2.88 0.85
C LEU A 41 -1.37 -3.53 2.05
N THR A 42 -0.93 -4.72 2.45
CA THR A 42 -1.55 -5.49 3.53
C THR A 42 -0.88 -5.29 4.88
N ARG A 43 -0.10 -4.22 5.04
CA ARG A 43 0.66 -3.95 6.25
C ARG A 43 -0.24 -3.52 7.40
N GLU A 44 -0.10 -4.21 8.52
CA GLU A 44 -0.84 -3.95 9.76
C GLU A 44 0.15 -4.00 10.94
N PHE A 45 0.27 -2.88 11.67
CA PHE A 45 1.13 -2.77 12.84
C PHE A 45 0.29 -2.84 14.12
N MET A 46 0.74 -3.68 15.06
CA MET A 46 0.11 -3.83 16.38
C MET A 46 0.61 -2.79 17.40
N ASP A 47 1.80 -2.23 17.17
CA ASP A 47 2.39 -1.24 18.04
C ASP A 47 1.68 0.11 17.87
N GLU A 48 1.24 0.72 18.97
CA GLU A 48 0.45 1.97 18.94
C GLU A 48 1.22 3.15 18.32
N GLU A 49 2.55 3.18 18.42
CA GLU A 49 3.35 4.24 17.80
C GLU A 49 3.44 4.07 16.27
N ALA A 50 3.52 2.83 15.79
CA ALA A 50 3.59 2.50 14.36
C ALA A 50 2.21 2.29 13.71
N ARG A 51 1.14 2.15 14.49
CA ARG A 51 -0.24 1.89 14.02
C ARG A 51 -0.72 2.86 12.93
N PRO A 52 -0.44 4.18 13.00
CA PRO A 52 -0.82 5.12 11.93
C PRO A 52 -0.15 4.85 10.58
N LEU A 53 0.92 4.06 10.53
CA LEU A 53 1.59 3.63 9.29
C LEU A 53 0.95 2.37 8.70
N SER A 54 -0.07 1.79 9.32
CA SER A 54 -0.76 0.63 8.76
C SER A 54 -1.58 1.05 7.54
N ARG A 55 -1.63 0.18 6.54
CA ARG A 55 -2.52 0.34 5.37
C ARG A 55 -3.70 -0.63 5.40
N LYS A 56 -3.66 -1.62 6.30
CA LYS A 56 -4.78 -2.51 6.59
C LYS A 56 -5.14 -2.37 8.07
N PHE A 57 -6.42 -2.20 8.35
CA PHE A 57 -6.95 -2.13 9.72
C PHE A 57 -8.05 -3.16 9.87
N THR A 58 -7.89 -4.11 10.79
CA THR A 58 -8.99 -5.02 11.15
C THR A 58 -10.02 -4.28 11.99
N GLU A 59 -11.19 -3.98 11.43
CA GLU A 59 -12.25 -3.21 12.12
C GLU A 59 -12.96 -4.04 13.18
N TRP A 60 -13.37 -5.25 12.82
CA TRP A 60 -14.04 -6.17 13.73
C TRP A 60 -13.82 -7.62 13.31
N VAL A 61 -13.96 -8.52 14.29
CA VAL A 61 -13.84 -9.97 14.12
C VAL A 61 -14.97 -10.65 14.88
N TYR A 62 -15.74 -11.48 14.19
CA TYR A 62 -16.78 -12.36 14.72
C TYR A 62 -16.50 -13.81 14.29
N GLY A 63 -15.74 -14.53 15.11
CA GLY A 63 -15.28 -15.88 14.77
C GLY A 63 -14.49 -15.89 13.45
N PRO A 64 -14.90 -16.65 12.42
CA PRO A 64 -14.23 -16.65 11.11
C PRO A 64 -14.52 -15.40 10.26
N VAL A 65 -15.58 -14.64 10.58
CA VAL A 65 -15.97 -13.45 9.83
C VAL A 65 -15.22 -12.24 10.36
N HIS A 66 -14.63 -11.45 9.49
CA HIS A 66 -13.92 -10.23 9.87
C HIS A 66 -14.12 -9.14 8.83
N SER A 67 -14.07 -7.88 9.27
CA SER A 67 -13.97 -6.72 8.38
C SER A 67 -12.58 -6.12 8.46
N SER A 68 -12.07 -5.68 7.32
CA SER A 68 -10.81 -4.96 7.23
C SER A 68 -10.97 -3.74 6.35
N LEU A 69 -10.49 -2.61 6.82
CA LEU A 69 -10.41 -1.37 6.09
C LEU A 69 -9.02 -1.23 5.48
N TYR A 70 -8.97 -0.87 4.19
CA TYR A 70 -7.72 -0.61 3.47
C TYR A 70 -7.57 0.88 3.18
N ASP A 71 -6.36 1.39 3.33
CA ASP A 71 -5.99 2.74 2.92
C ASP A 71 -5.86 2.81 1.40
N MET A 72 -6.72 3.62 0.77
CA MET A 72 -6.79 3.81 -0.67
C MET A 72 -5.87 4.91 -1.20
N SER A 73 -5.12 5.59 -0.32
CA SER A 73 -4.16 6.64 -0.71
C SER A 73 -3.15 6.13 -1.74
N SER A 74 -3.02 6.86 -2.84
CA SER A 74 -2.22 6.53 -4.03
C SER A 74 -2.60 5.24 -4.78
N ILE A 75 -3.67 4.55 -4.36
CA ILE A 75 -4.17 3.34 -5.03
C ILE A 75 -5.24 3.68 -6.05
N ASP A 76 -6.25 4.43 -5.59
CA ASP A 76 -7.44 4.75 -6.36
C ASP A 76 -7.16 5.77 -7.49
N THR A 77 -8.02 5.79 -8.50
CA THR A 77 -7.94 6.63 -9.70
C THR A 77 -8.21 8.11 -9.47
N ASP A 78 -8.55 8.52 -8.24
CA ASP A 78 -8.70 9.93 -7.88
C ASP A 78 -7.37 10.69 -7.90
N GLU A 79 -6.25 10.00 -7.67
CA GLU A 79 -4.90 10.58 -7.74
C GLU A 79 -4.26 10.39 -9.11
N ASN A 80 -3.59 11.42 -9.61
CA ASN A 80 -2.76 11.32 -10.82
C ASN A 80 -1.65 10.28 -10.66
N ASN A 81 -1.47 9.44 -11.68
CA ASN A 81 -0.45 8.39 -11.70
C ASN A 81 -0.61 7.45 -10.51
N SER A 82 -1.86 7.01 -10.30
CA SER A 82 -2.23 6.06 -9.25
C SER A 82 -1.59 4.69 -9.49
N VAL A 83 -1.50 3.88 -8.44
CA VAL A 83 -1.02 2.50 -8.56
C VAL A 83 -1.86 1.70 -9.55
N LEU A 84 -3.18 1.88 -9.56
CA LEU A 84 -4.06 1.21 -10.53
C LEU A 84 -3.76 1.63 -11.96
N GLU A 85 -3.61 2.92 -12.23
CA GLU A 85 -3.25 3.41 -13.55
C GLU A 85 -1.90 2.86 -14.01
N ILE A 86 -0.89 2.91 -13.14
CA ILE A 86 0.46 2.38 -13.42
C ILE A 86 0.37 0.91 -13.81
N ILE A 87 -0.35 0.09 -13.02
CA ILE A 87 -0.45 -1.35 -13.26
C ILE A 87 -1.24 -1.62 -14.55
N VAL A 88 -2.39 -0.99 -14.75
CA VAL A 88 -3.29 -1.25 -15.88
C VAL A 88 -2.66 -0.80 -17.20
N PHE A 89 -2.14 0.43 -17.26
CA PHE A 89 -1.55 1.02 -18.47
C PHE A 89 -0.08 0.64 -18.68
N GLY A 90 0.61 0.13 -17.67
CA GLY A 90 1.99 -0.31 -17.74
C GLY A 90 2.16 -1.65 -18.48
N SER A 91 2.21 -1.59 -19.82
CA SER A 91 2.35 -2.79 -20.68
C SER A 91 3.64 -3.59 -20.45
N GLN A 92 4.69 -2.96 -19.92
CA GLN A 92 6.00 -3.57 -19.68
C GLN A 92 6.18 -4.10 -18.24
N ILE A 93 5.14 -4.04 -17.40
CA ILE A 93 5.24 -4.45 -16.00
C ILE A 93 5.19 -5.99 -15.93
N PRO A 94 6.20 -6.64 -15.32
CA PRO A 94 6.18 -8.08 -15.14
C PRO A 94 5.13 -8.48 -14.10
N ASN A 95 4.45 -9.61 -14.33
CA ASN A 95 3.45 -10.19 -13.40
C ASN A 95 2.24 -9.28 -13.08
N ARG A 96 1.85 -8.43 -14.03
CA ARG A 96 0.68 -7.54 -13.90
C ARG A 96 -0.62 -8.28 -13.52
N PRO A 97 -0.99 -9.43 -14.14
CA PRO A 97 -2.22 -10.14 -13.77
C PRO A 97 -2.23 -10.60 -12.31
N GLU A 98 -1.08 -11.02 -11.79
CA GLU A 98 -0.91 -11.43 -10.40
C GLU A 98 -1.02 -10.26 -9.44
N MET A 99 -0.51 -9.08 -9.84
CA MET A 99 -0.63 -7.86 -9.03
C MET A 99 -2.08 -7.41 -8.85
N LEU A 100 -2.90 -7.48 -9.89
CA LEU A 100 -4.33 -7.11 -9.83
C LEU A 100 -5.16 -8.06 -8.94
N ARG A 101 -4.64 -9.24 -8.59
CA ARG A 101 -5.31 -10.21 -7.71
C ARG A 101 -5.05 -9.96 -6.22
N ILE A 102 -4.23 -8.97 -5.88
CA ILE A 102 -3.87 -8.64 -4.50
C ILE A 102 -4.94 -7.70 -3.90
N GLU A 103 -5.32 -7.91 -2.65
CA GLU A 103 -6.17 -6.95 -1.92
C GLU A 103 -5.40 -5.64 -1.63
N PRO A 104 -6.02 -4.45 -1.77
CA PRO A 104 -7.45 -4.23 -2.05
C PRO A 104 -7.83 -4.20 -3.54
N LEU A 105 -6.87 -4.26 -4.47
CA LEU A 105 -7.11 -4.08 -5.91
C LEU A 105 -8.14 -5.07 -6.47
N ARG A 106 -8.09 -6.31 -6.03
CA ARG A 106 -9.00 -7.37 -6.48
C ARG A 106 -10.47 -7.07 -6.16
N SER A 107 -10.73 -6.48 -4.99
CA SER A 107 -12.08 -6.18 -4.53
C SER A 107 -12.59 -4.82 -5.02
N LEU A 108 -11.69 -3.95 -5.48
CA LEU A 108 -12.03 -2.64 -6.02
C LEU A 108 -12.52 -2.70 -7.48
N LEU A 109 -12.01 -3.66 -8.26
CA LEU A 109 -12.32 -3.90 -9.68
C LEU A 109 -13.48 -4.89 -9.86
#